data_AF-A0A7Y2KHA9-F1
#
_entry.id   AF-A0A7Y2KHA9-F1
#
_cell.length_a   1.000
_cell.length_b   1.000
_cell.length_c   1.000
_cell.angle_alpha   90.00
_cell.angle_beta   90.00
_cell.angle_gamma   90.00
#
_symmetry.space_group_name_H-M   'P 1'
#
loop_
_entity.id
_entity.type
_entity.pdbx_description
1 polymer ?
#
loop_
_entity_poly.entity_id
_entity_poly.type
_entity_poly.pdbx_seq_one_letter_code
_entity_poly.pdbx_strand_id
1 'polypeptide(L)' 'MLVAIPAYGEEKSIGEIVVSIRKILPYDIVVVNDGSPDGTSAAARSA' A
#
# COMPACT_ATOMS: atom_id res chain seq x y z
N MET A 1 -11.29 -10.23 -7.06
CA MET A 1 -11.65 -9.17 -6.09
C MET A 1 -10.45 -8.25 -5.95
N LEU A 2 -10.66 -6.98 -5.59
CA LEU A 2 -9.61 -5.97 -5.48
C LEU A 2 -9.58 -5.43 -4.05
N VAL A 3 -8.39 -5.29 -3.46
CA VAL A 3 -8.20 -4.58 -2.20
C VAL A 3 -7.71 -3.17 -2.51
N ALA A 4 -8.50 -2.17 -2.15
CA ALA A 4 -8.13 -0.76 -2.29
C ALA A 4 -7.69 -0.19 -0.94
N ILE A 5 -6.50 0.40 -0.89
CA ILE A 5 -5.91 0.97 0.33
C ILE A 5 -5.72 2.48 0.10
N PRO A 6 -6.52 3.35 0.74
CA PRO A 6 -6.22 4.77 0.78
C PRO A 6 -4.95 5.00 1.62
N ALA A 7 -4.05 5.87 1.18
CA ALA A 7 -2.78 6.11 1.88
C ALA A 7 -2.37 7.58 1.85
N TYR A 8 -2.17 8.17 3.03
CA TYR A 8 -1.61 9.50 3.24
C TYR A 8 -0.69 9.51 4.47
N GLY A 9 0.61 9.73 4.27
CA GLY A 9 1.57 9.76 5.40
C GLY A 9 2.00 8.38 5.87
N GLU A 10 1.93 7.37 5.00
CA GLU A 10 2.08 5.95 5.35
C GLU A 10 3.44 5.37 4.90
N GLU A 11 4.46 6.21 4.68
CA GLU A 11 5.79 5.77 4.21
C GLU A 11 6.43 4.66 5.05
N LYS A 12 6.06 4.57 6.33
CA LYS A 12 6.63 3.62 7.30
C LYS A 12 5.84 2.31 7.45
N SER A 13 4.60 2.28 6.97
CA SER A 13 3.61 1.23 7.26
C SER A 13 3.11 0.54 6.00
N ILE A 14 2.93 1.28 4.90
CA ILE A 14 2.23 0.79 3.70
C ILE A 14 2.87 -0.46 3.10
N GLY A 15 4.19 -0.58 3.15
CA GLY A 15 4.90 -1.75 2.61
C GLY A 15 4.59 -3.03 3.37
N GLU A 16 4.63 -2.98 4.70
CA GLU A 16 4.31 -4.15 5.54
C GLU A 16 2.84 -4.56 5.39
N ILE A 17 1.93 -3.59 5.24
CA ILE A 17 0.51 -3.84 4.98
C ILE A 17 0.32 -4.58 3.65
N VAL A 18 0.94 -4.11 2.56
CA VAL A 18 0.87 -4.75 1.25
C VAL A 18 1.38 -6.20 1.31
N VAL A 19 2.56 -6.42 1.91
CA VAL A 19 3.14 -7.77 2.06
C VAL A 19 2.23 -8.68 2.88
N SER A 20 1.63 -8.17 3.96
CA SER A 20 0.76 -8.95 4.83
C SER A 20 -0.52 -9.37 4.13
N ILE A 21 -1.14 -8.47 3.36
CA ILE A 21 -2.36 -8.79 2.59
C ILE A 21 -2.06 -9.85 1.53
N ARG A 22 -0.95 -9.74 0.79
CA ARG A 22 -0.56 -10.73 -0.24
C ARG A 22 -0.37 -12.14 0.33
N LYS A 23 0.04 -12.27 1.60
CA LYS A 23 0.20 -13.57 2.26
C LYS A 23 -1.13 -14.25 2.62
N ILE A 24 -2.19 -13.46 2.78
CA ILE A 24 -3.49 -13.94 3.28
C ILE A 24 -4.49 -14.09 2.12
N LEU A 25 -4.44 -13.19 1.16
CA LEU A 25 -5.45 -13.05 0.11
C LEU A 25 -4.84 -13.09 -1.29
N PRO A 26 -5.38 -13.90 -2.22
CA PRO A 26 -4.93 -13.96 -3.61
C PRO A 26 -5.64 -12.91 -4.47
N TYR A 27 -5.61 -11.65 -4.06
CA TYR A 27 -6.29 -10.54 -4.74
C TYR A 27 -5.32 -9.46 -5.19
N ASP A 28 -5.69 -8.76 -6.25
CA ASP A 28 -4.97 -7.56 -6.67
C ASP A 28 -5.08 -6.47 -5.58
N ILE A 29 -4.02 -5.68 -5.45
CA ILE A 29 -3.94 -4.58 -4.48
C ILE A 29 -3.71 -3.29 -5.25
N VAL A 30 -4.55 -2.29 -4.99
CA VAL A 30 -4.34 -0.91 -5.43
C VAL A 30 -4.13 -0.01 -4.22
N VAL A 31 -2.99 0.67 -4.16
CA VAL A 31 -2.73 1.72 -3.17
C VAL A 31 -3.08 3.05 -3.82
N VAL A 32 -4.02 3.77 -3.22
CA VAL A 32 -4.47 5.10 -3.68
C VAL A 32 -3.81 6.14 -2.79
N ASN A 33 -2.72 6.71 -3.29
CA ASN A 33 -2.06 7.86 -2.65
C ASN A 33 -2.81 9.14 -3.05
N ASP A 34 -3.48 9.79 -2.11
CA ASP A 34 -4.35 10.96 -2.30
C ASP A 34 -3.61 12.31 -2.18
N GLY A 35 -2.30 12.33 -2.48
CA GLY A 35 -1.48 13.54 -2.51
C GLY A 35 -0.50 13.65 -1.36
N SER A 36 -0.12 12.53 -0.75
CA SER A 36 0.88 12.50 0.30
C SER A 36 2.24 13.01 -0.22
N PRO A 37 2.89 13.96 0.50
CA PRO A 37 4.16 14.54 0.06
C PRO A 37 5.39 13.69 0.41
N ASP A 38 5.21 12.55 1.06
CA ASP A 38 6.28 11.72 1.64
C ASP A 38 6.65 10.51 0.77
N GLY A 39 7.41 9.57 1.33
CA GLY A 39 7.84 8.33 0.68
C GLY A 39 6.73 7.29 0.44
N THR A 40 5.47 7.52 0.80
CA THR A 40 4.36 6.53 0.74
C THR A 40 4.30 5.80 -0.59
N SER A 41 4.37 6.55 -1.69
CA SER A 41 4.33 6.01 -3.05
C SER A 41 5.51 5.08 -3.37
N ALA A 42 6.70 5.40 -2.88
CA ALA A 42 7.89 4.58 -3.09
C ALA A 42 7.84 3.32 -2.22
N ALA A 43 7.51 3.46 -0.94
CA ALA A 43 7.37 2.35 0.00
C ALA A 43 6.35 1.30 -0.48
N ALA A 44 5.21 1.73 -1.02
CA ALA A 44 4.20 0.83 -1.57
C ALA A 44 4.69 0.05 -2.82
N ARG A 45 5.52 0.66 -3.67
CA ARG A 45 6.07 0.01 -4.87
C ARG A 45 7.19 -0.97 -4.55
N SER A 46 7.91 -0.76 -3.44
CA SER A 46 8.99 -1.63 -2.97
C SER A 46 8.51 -2.87 -2.20
N ALA A 47 7.20 -3.02 -2.01
CA ALA A 47 6.56 -4.11 -1.26
C ALA A 47 6.08 -5.26 -2.16
#